data_AF-A0A074YPN1-F1
#
_entry.id   AF-A0A074YPN1-F1
#
_cell.length_a   1.000
_cell.length_b   1.000
_cell.length_c   1.000
_cell.angle_alpha   90.00
_cell.angle_beta   90.00
_cell.angle_gamma   90.00
#
_symmetry.space_group_name_H-M   'P 1'
#
loop_
_entity.id
_entity.type
_entity.pdbx_description
1 polymer ?
#
loop_
_entity_poly.entity_id
_entity_poly.type
_entity_poly.pdbx_seq_one_letter_code
_entity_poly.pdbx_strand_id
1 'polypeptide(L)'
;MGDVMRELQLKARDHGRLPMQWNKSHNAGFSAEGTQLWMTINRDYVDWNVASQADDSNSVLANWRKMLSLRKEYIYLLTYSSYTPLCEGDTGKRS
;
A
#
# COMPACT_ATOMS: atom_id res chain seq x y z
N MET A 1 -24.78 -19.48 4.96
CA MET A 1 -24.71 -18.02 5.23
C MET A 1 -23.32 -17.52 5.65
N GLY A 2 -22.39 -18.38 6.09
CA GLY A 2 -21.01 -17.96 6.37
C GLY A 2 -20.20 -17.55 5.14
N ASP A 3 -20.39 -18.22 4.00
CA ASP A 3 -19.66 -17.90 2.76
C ASP A 3 -20.01 -16.53 2.20
N VAL A 4 -21.28 -16.11 2.31
CA VAL A 4 -21.73 -14.79 1.82
C VAL A 4 -21.06 -13.67 2.62
N MET A 5 -20.97 -13.78 3.96
CA MET A 5 -20.32 -12.78 4.80
C MET A 5 -18.81 -12.72 4.57
N ARG A 6 -18.17 -13.88 4.34
CA ARG A 6 -16.74 -13.98 4.03
C ARG A 6 -16.41 -13.34 2.68
N GLU A 7 -17.20 -13.63 1.66
CA GLU A 7 -17.09 -13.03 0.33
C GLU A 7 -17.32 -11.51 0.38
N LEU A 8 -18.30 -11.06 1.18
CA LEU A 8 -18.56 -9.63 1.38
C LEU A 8 -17.34 -8.93 2.00
N GLN A 9 -16.73 -9.55 3.01
CA GLN A 9 -15.55 -9.00 3.67
C GLN A 9 -14.36 -8.93 2.70
N LEU A 10 -14.10 -9.96 1.90
CA LEU A 10 -13.00 -9.94 0.93
C LEU A 10 -13.19 -8.89 -0.18
N LYS A 11 -14.43 -8.62 -0.58
CA LYS A 11 -14.77 -7.71 -1.68
C LYS A 11 -15.24 -6.33 -1.22
N ALA A 12 -15.26 -6.08 0.09
CA ALA A 12 -15.75 -4.82 0.64
C ALA A 12 -14.86 -3.66 0.17
N ARG A 13 -15.43 -2.79 -0.66
CA ARG A 13 -14.78 -1.57 -1.14
C ARG A 13 -14.34 -0.65 0.00
N ASP A 14 -14.99 -0.78 1.15
CA ASP A 14 -14.75 0.06 2.31
C ASP A 14 -13.42 -0.25 3.01
N HIS A 15 -12.78 -1.38 2.73
CA HIS A 15 -11.40 -1.65 3.17
C HIS A 15 -10.41 -0.59 2.66
N GLY A 16 -10.64 -0.05 1.46
CA GLY A 16 -9.82 1.03 0.88
C GLY A 16 -10.24 2.44 1.30
N ARG A 17 -11.29 2.59 2.12
CA ARG A 17 -11.87 3.89 2.51
C ARG A 17 -11.71 4.21 4.00
N LEU A 18 -11.10 3.30 4.76
CA LEU A 18 -10.77 3.55 6.16
C LEU A 18 -9.90 4.81 6.26
N PRO A 19 -10.05 5.60 7.34
CA PRO A 19 -9.24 6.79 7.57
C PRO A 19 -7.73 6.51 7.50
N MET A 20 -6.98 7.47 6.96
CA MET A 20 -5.53 7.36 6.81
C MET A 20 -4.82 7.31 8.17
N GLN A 21 -3.80 6.45 8.28
CA GLN A 21 -3.09 6.19 9.53
C GLN A 21 -1.79 6.99 9.58
N TRP A 22 -1.84 8.22 10.08
CA TRP A 22 -0.67 9.12 10.13
C TRP A 22 0.30 8.77 11.25
N ASN A 23 -0.21 8.48 12.44
CA ASN A 23 0.60 8.18 13.63
C ASN A 23 -0.18 7.30 14.62
N LYS A 24 0.38 7.07 15.81
CA LYS A 24 -0.21 6.25 16.89
C LYS A 24 -1.17 7.00 17.84
N SER A 25 -1.48 8.27 17.61
CA SER A 25 -2.39 9.04 18.47
C SER A 25 -3.86 8.66 18.22
N HIS A 26 -4.79 9.25 18.97
CA HIS A 26 -6.22 9.04 18.76
C HIS A 26 -6.61 9.21 17.27
N ASN A 27 -7.50 8.35 16.77
CA ASN A 27 -7.90 8.31 15.36
C ASN A 27 -6.73 8.26 14.37
N ALA A 28 -5.59 7.66 14.77
CA ALA A 28 -4.33 7.61 14.03
C ALA A 28 -3.81 8.97 13.52
N GLY A 29 -4.16 10.06 14.21
CA GLY A 29 -3.82 11.42 13.79
C GLY A 29 -4.59 11.91 12.56
N PHE A 30 -5.65 11.22 12.13
CA PHE A 30 -6.51 11.66 11.02
C PHE A 30 -7.41 12.86 11.38
N SER A 31 -7.86 12.93 12.64
CA SER A 31 -8.70 14.00 13.15
C SER A 31 -8.25 14.44 14.54
N ALA A 32 -8.73 15.60 15.00
CA ALA A 32 -8.48 16.09 16.34
C ALA A 32 -9.08 15.15 17.40
N GLU A 33 -8.47 15.12 18.59
CA GLU A 33 -9.00 14.36 19.72
C GLU A 33 -10.44 14.77 20.03
N GLY A 34 -11.27 13.78 20.36
CA GLY A 34 -12.71 14.01 20.62
C GLY A 34 -13.58 14.10 19.35
N THR A 35 -13.01 13.95 18.15
CA THR A 35 -13.80 13.92 16.91
C THR A 35 -14.31 12.51 16.61
N GLN A 36 -15.61 12.34 16.42
CA GLN A 36 -16.19 11.08 15.95
C GLN A 36 -15.99 10.91 14.44
N LEU A 37 -15.35 9.82 14.03
CA LEU A 37 -15.15 9.49 12.62
C LEU A 37 -16.44 8.93 11.99
N TRP A 38 -16.61 9.22 10.69
CA TRP A 38 -17.70 8.69 9.86
C TRP A 38 -17.58 7.18 9.59
N MET A 39 -16.39 6.61 9.82
CA MET A 39 -16.08 5.19 9.66
C MET A 39 -15.05 4.77 10.70
N THR A 40 -15.06 3.48 11.06
CA THR A 40 -14.06 2.88 11.95
C THR A 40 -12.65 2.96 11.34
N ILE A 41 -11.64 3.11 12.18
CA ILE A 41 -10.24 3.05 11.77
C ILE A 41 -9.70 1.63 11.87
N ASN A 42 -8.74 1.26 11.02
CA ASN A 42 -8.06 -0.03 11.17
C ASN A 42 -7.35 -0.06 12.53
N ARG A 43 -7.45 -1.18 13.25
CA ARG A 43 -6.92 -1.33 14.63
C ARG A 43 -5.41 -1.34 14.69
N ASP A 44 -4.76 -1.75 13.59
CA ASP A 44 -3.30 -1.93 13.54
C ASP A 44 -2.53 -0.61 13.35
N TYR A 45 -3.22 0.53 13.41
CA TYR A 45 -2.63 1.87 13.22
C TYR A 45 -1.56 2.23 14.24
N VAL A 46 -1.55 1.55 15.40
CA VAL A 46 -0.53 1.74 16.43
C VAL A 46 0.84 1.29 15.93
N ASP A 47 0.86 0.18 15.17
CA ASP A 47 2.07 -0.46 14.66
C ASP A 47 2.37 -0.04 13.21
N TRP A 48 1.33 0.12 12.38
CA TRP A 48 1.45 0.39 10.96
C TRP A 48 0.90 1.77 10.59
N ASN A 49 1.73 2.80 10.71
CA ASN A 49 1.37 4.18 10.36
C ASN A 49 2.51 4.91 9.64
N VAL A 50 2.21 6.08 9.06
CA VAL A 50 3.20 6.86 8.31
C VAL A 50 4.38 7.24 9.20
N ALA A 51 4.16 7.69 10.42
CA ALA A 51 5.24 8.09 11.33
C ALA A 51 6.21 6.93 11.63
N SER A 52 5.69 5.72 11.86
CA SER A 52 6.50 4.51 12.10
C SER A 52 7.31 4.08 10.88
N GLN A 53 6.77 4.27 9.67
CA GLN A 53 7.41 3.85 8.43
C GLN A 53 8.33 4.91 7.81
N ALA A 54 8.14 6.19 8.16
CA ALA A 54 8.88 7.30 7.55
C ALA A 54 10.39 7.19 7.82
N ASP A 55 10.77 6.75 9.03
CA ASP A 55 12.17 6.64 9.45
C ASP A 55 12.74 5.22 9.26
N ASP A 56 11.90 4.23 8.92
CA ASP A 56 12.35 2.86 8.64
C ASP A 56 12.68 2.68 7.15
N SER A 57 13.98 2.51 6.87
CA SER A 57 14.51 2.28 5.52
C SER A 57 14.08 0.96 4.86
N ASN A 58 13.60 -0.01 5.65
CA ASN A 58 13.07 -1.30 5.22
C ASN A 58 11.55 -1.31 5.14
N SER A 59 10.88 -0.19 5.43
CA SER A 59 9.43 -0.10 5.38
C SER A 59 8.88 -0.19 3.96
N VAL A 60 7.60 -0.55 3.87
CA VAL A 60 6.84 -0.54 2.61
C VAL A 60 6.82 0.88 2.03
N LEU A 61 6.64 1.91 2.87
CA LEU A 61 6.71 3.32 2.43
C LEU A 61 8.05 3.68 1.79
N ALA A 62 9.17 3.30 2.42
CA ALA A 62 10.51 3.55 1.88
C ALA A 62 10.73 2.81 0.55
N ASN A 63 10.24 1.57 0.43
CA ASN A 63 10.29 0.80 -0.81
C ASN A 63 9.52 1.51 -1.95
N TRP A 64 8.30 1.99 -1.68
CA TRP A 64 7.52 2.74 -2.67
C TRP A 64 8.19 4.04 -3.09
N ARG A 65 8.82 4.77 -2.17
CA ARG A 65 9.62 5.96 -2.51
C ARG A 65 10.75 5.61 -3.47
N LYS A 66 11.50 4.53 -3.19
CA LYS A 66 12.57 4.03 -4.07
C LYS A 66 12.03 3.65 -5.46
N MET A 67 10.93 2.91 -5.53
CA MET A 67 10.29 2.51 -6.79
C MET A 67 9.83 3.71 -7.63
N LEU A 68 9.22 4.72 -7.00
CA LEU A 68 8.80 5.94 -7.70
C LEU A 68 9.99 6.75 -8.20
N SER A 69 11.09 6.80 -7.45
CA SER A 69 12.34 7.42 -7.91
C SER A 69 12.92 6.69 -9.12
N LEU A 70 13.03 5.35 -9.06
CA LEU A 70 13.47 4.53 -10.20
C LEU A 70 12.57 4.72 -11.42
N ARG A 71 11.25 4.76 -11.23
CA ARG A 71 10.30 5.02 -12.33
C ARG A 71 10.56 6.36 -13.01
N LYS A 72 10.89 7.40 -12.23
CA LYS A 72 11.19 8.73 -12.76
C LYS A 72 12.54 8.77 -13.48
N GLU A 73 13.56 8.14 -12.91
CA GLU A 73 14.91 8.06 -13.49
C GLU A 73 14.90 7.31 -14.83
N TYR A 74 14.19 6.18 -14.90
CA TYR A 74 14.11 5.32 -16.08
C TYR A 74 12.76 5.45 -16.81
N ILE A 75 12.20 6.67 -16.90
CA ILE A 75 10.84 6.87 -17.42
C ILE A 75 10.64 6.32 -18.84
N TYR A 76 11.65 6.47 -19.71
CA TYR A 76 11.60 5.92 -21.08
C TYR A 76 11.58 4.39 -21.10
N LEU A 77 12.38 3.74 -20.24
CA LEU A 77 12.43 2.29 -20.16
C LEU A 77 11.19 1.71 -19.46
N LEU A 78 10.74 2.31 -18.36
CA LEU A 78 9.69 1.75 -17.51
C LEU A 78 8.27 2.18 -17.88
N THR A 79 8.10 3.27 -18.65
CA THR A 79 6.77 3.77 -19.06
C THR A 79 6.53 3.69 -20.56
N TYR A 80 7.54 3.94 -21.40
CA TYR A 80 7.35 4.08 -22.84
C TYR A 80 7.94 2.95 -23.69
N SER A 81 8.66 2.00 -23.09
CA SER A 81 9.23 0.87 -23.83
C SER A 81 8.20 -0.22 -24.12
N SER A 82 8.54 -1.15 -25.01
CA SER A 82 7.74 -2.35 -25.27
C SER A 82 8.04 -3.45 -24.26
N TYR A 83 7.00 -4.19 -23.89
CA TYR A 83 7.11 -5.39 -23.06
C TYR A 83 6.91 -6.64 -23.92
N THR A 84 7.79 -7.63 -23.78
CA THR A 84 7.61 -8.95 -24.39
C THR A 84 7.71 -9.99 -23.28
N PRO A 85 6.62 -10.75 -23.00
CA PRO A 85 6.66 -11.81 -22.02
C PRO A 85 7.62 -12.91 -22.50
N LEU A 86 8.40 -13.47 -21.58
CA LEU A 86 9.23 -14.64 -21.87
C LEU A 86 8.40 -15.90 -21.67
N CYS A 87 8.53 -16.86 -22.59
CA CYS A 87 7.91 -18.18 -22.44
C CYS A 87 8.50 -18.90 -21.23
N GLU A 88 7.68 -19.74 -20.60
CA GLU A 88 8.06 -20.57 -19.46
C GLU A 88 9.06 -21.65 -19.93
N GLY A 89 10.34 -21.28 -20.01
CA GLY A 89 11.42 -22.12 -20.57
C GLY A 89 12.61 -21.32 -21.11
N ASP A 90 12.39 -20.06 -21.50
CA ASP A 90 13.47 -19.17 -21.95
C ASP A 90 14.12 -18.47 -20.74
N THR A 91 15.22 -19.04 -20.23
CA THR A 91 15.98 -18.48 -19.09
C THR A 91 16.80 -17.23 -19.44
N GLY A 92 16.61 -16.62 -20.61
CA GLY A 92 17.31 -15.40 -21.02
C GLY A 92 18.82 -15.55 -21.20
N LYS A 93 19.38 -16.77 -21.11
CA LYS A 93 20.79 -17.04 -21.44
C LYS A 93 20.94 -17.04 -22.97
N ARG A 94 21.26 -15.88 -23.54
CA ARG A 94 21.85 -15.84 -24.90
C ARG A 94 23.29 -16.35 -24.79
N SER A 95 23.59 -17.39 -25.58
CA SER A 95 24.93 -17.92 -25.85
C SER A 95 25.88 -16.85 -26.37
#